data_AF-A0A9D6VTI5-F1
#
_entry.id   AF-A0A9D6VTI5-F1
#
_cell.length_a   1.000
_cell.length_b   1.000
_cell.length_c   1.000
_cell.angle_alpha   90.00
_cell.angle_beta   90.00
_cell.angle_gamma   90.00
#
_symmetry.space_group_name_H-M   'P 1'
#
loop_
_entity.id
_entity.type
_entity.pdbx_description
1 polymer ?
#
loop_
_entity_poly.entity_id
_entity_poly.type
_entity_poly.pdbx_seq_one_letter_code
_entity_poly.pdbx_strand_id
1 'polypeptide(L)'
;MSAIPEEFIRKTAKLSEEVTRPFAHSKKIYVQGSRPDIRVGMREVEQSPTHTNATPEENPPIVIYDTSGPYTDPSAHIDLLQGLPALREHWILERNDTEQLAGPTSEFGRARHGDPKLAHLRFEHLRKPRRA
;
A
#
# COMPACT_ATOMS: atom_id res chain seq x y z
N MET A 1 -19.98 13.33 22.73
CA MET A 1 -18.91 14.20 22.19
C MET A 1 -17.62 13.39 22.19
N SER A 2 -17.26 12.81 21.04
CA SER A 2 -16.02 12.04 20.90
C SER A 2 -14.92 13.02 20.55
N ALA A 3 -14.15 13.45 21.55
CA ALA A 3 -12.97 14.27 21.34
C ALA A 3 -11.83 13.36 20.88
N ILE A 4 -11.89 12.88 19.64
CA ILE A 4 -10.65 12.65 18.92
C ILE A 4 -10.23 14.06 18.50
N PRO A 5 -9.09 14.60 18.98
CA PRO A 5 -8.65 15.92 18.58
C PRO A 5 -8.59 15.96 17.05
N GLU A 6 -9.20 16.97 16.41
CA GLU A 6 -9.14 17.16 14.95
C GLU A 6 -7.69 17.11 14.43
N GLU A 7 -6.74 17.48 15.28
CA GLU A 7 -5.31 17.39 15.07
C GLU A 7 -4.79 15.95 14.90
N PHE A 8 -5.34 14.97 15.63
CA PHE A 8 -5.01 13.54 15.47
C PHE A 8 -5.52 13.03 14.13
N ILE A 9 -6.76 13.36 13.76
CA ILE A 9 -7.32 13.01 12.44
C ILE A 9 -6.50 13.66 11.31
N ARG A 10 -6.10 14.93 11.46
CA ARG A 10 -5.21 15.64 10.52
C ARG A 10 -3.82 15.01 10.39
N LYS A 11 -3.20 14.61 11.51
CA LYS A 11 -1.90 13.92 11.50
C LYS A 11 -1.99 12.51 10.91
N THR A 12 -3.11 11.82 11.09
CA THR A 12 -3.32 10.49 10.51
C THR A 12 -3.60 10.57 9.00
N ALA A 13 -4.17 11.67 8.52
CA ALA A 13 -4.45 11.90 7.10
C ALA A 13 -3.20 12.22 6.26
N LYS A 14 -2.09 12.65 6.87
CA LYS A 14 -0.83 12.93 6.17
C LYS A 14 0.34 12.22 6.84
N LEU A 15 0.81 11.16 6.20
CA LEU A 15 2.05 10.48 6.56
C LEU A 15 3.24 11.45 6.52
N SER A 16 4.24 11.20 7.38
CA SER A 16 5.49 11.94 7.34
C SER A 16 6.25 11.63 6.05
N GLU A 17 7.03 12.61 5.58
CA GLU A 17 7.90 12.47 4.43
C GLU A 17 8.92 11.33 4.61
N GLU A 18 9.34 11.06 5.85
CA GLU A 18 10.24 9.94 6.15
C GLU A 18 9.70 8.58 5.69
N VAL A 19 8.36 8.41 5.72
CA VAL A 19 7.68 7.17 5.33
C VAL A 19 7.36 7.16 3.83
N THR A 20 7.09 8.33 3.23
CA THR A 20 6.58 8.41 1.86
C THR A 20 7.61 8.87 0.82
N ARG A 21 8.78 9.35 1.24
CA ARG A 21 9.82 9.77 0.30
C ARG A 21 10.37 8.56 -0.47
N PRO A 22 10.62 8.70 -1.78
CA PRO A 22 11.41 7.74 -2.53
C PRO A 22 12.78 7.52 -1.88
N PHE A 23 13.31 6.31 -1.97
CA PHE A 23 14.68 6.04 -1.54
C PHE A 23 15.66 6.87 -2.37
N ALA A 24 16.77 7.31 -1.75
CA ALA A 24 17.80 8.07 -2.44
C ALA A 24 18.30 7.33 -3.69
N HIS A 25 18.50 8.08 -4.78
CA HIS A 25 18.91 7.56 -6.09
C HIS A 25 18.06 6.40 -6.61
N SER A 26 16.82 6.28 -6.13
CA SER A 26 15.91 5.22 -6.52
C SER A 26 14.60 5.79 -7.03
N LYS A 27 14.01 5.14 -8.02
CA LYS A 27 12.65 5.41 -8.49
C LYS A 27 11.81 4.14 -8.43
N LYS A 28 10.56 4.28 -7.98
CA LYS A 28 9.57 3.21 -8.06
C LYS A 28 9.31 2.92 -9.54
N ILE A 29 9.31 1.65 -9.91
CA ILE A 29 8.90 1.20 -11.23
C ILE A 29 7.92 0.05 -11.09
N TYR A 30 7.15 -0.20 -12.15
CA TYR A 30 6.21 -1.30 -12.23
C TYR A 30 6.48 -2.12 -13.46
N VAL A 31 6.80 -3.40 -13.26
CA VAL A 31 6.93 -4.36 -14.36
C VAL A 31 5.57 -5.02 -14.56
N GLN A 32 5.08 -4.99 -15.80
CA GLN A 32 3.84 -5.67 -16.14
C GLN A 32 4.02 -7.19 -16.01
N GLY A 33 3.08 -7.86 -15.34
CA GLY A 33 3.03 -9.32 -15.27
C GLY A 33 2.35 -9.95 -16.48
N SER A 34 1.75 -11.12 -16.27
CA SER A 34 1.04 -11.87 -17.32
C SER A 34 -0.24 -11.20 -17.84
N ARG A 35 -0.71 -10.14 -17.19
CA ARG A 35 -1.90 -9.35 -17.55
C ARG A 35 -1.67 -7.86 -17.27
N PRO A 36 -2.34 -6.94 -17.97
CA PRO A 36 -2.08 -5.49 -17.88
C PRO A 36 -2.26 -4.89 -16.48
N ASP A 37 -3.19 -5.44 -15.69
CA ASP A 37 -3.51 -5.01 -14.33
C ASP A 37 -2.59 -5.63 -13.27
N ILE A 38 -1.73 -6.60 -13.61
CA ILE A 38 -0.62 -7.03 -12.75
C ILE A 38 0.55 -6.06 -12.96
N ARG A 39 0.77 -5.21 -11.96
CA ARG A 39 1.90 -4.28 -11.89
C ARG A 39 2.80 -4.66 -10.72
N VAL A 40 3.92 -5.34 -11.00
CA VAL A 40 4.88 -5.80 -9.99
C VAL A 40 5.79 -4.65 -9.59
N GLY A 41 5.70 -4.23 -8.33
CA GLY A 41 6.52 -3.14 -7.78
C GLY A 41 7.99 -3.55 -7.67
N MET A 42 8.85 -2.79 -8.35
CA MET A 42 10.30 -2.88 -8.27
C MET A 42 10.85 -1.46 -8.02
N ARG A 43 12.15 -1.33 -7.79
CA ARG A 43 12.82 -0.03 -7.83
C ARG A 43 14.06 -0.08 -8.69
N GLU A 44 14.28 0.97 -9.47
CA GLU A 44 15.51 1.21 -10.23
C GLU A 44 16.42 2.10 -9.41
N VAL A 45 17.66 1.67 -9.19
CA VAL A 45 18.72 2.42 -8.50
C VAL A 45 19.70 2.96 -9.54
N GLU A 46 19.84 4.27 -9.57
CA GLU A 46 20.80 4.97 -10.42
C GLU A 46 22.22 4.79 -9.85
N GLN A 47 23.18 4.56 -10.75
CA GLN A 47 24.58 4.39 -10.41
C GLN A 47 25.35 5.64 -10.82
N SER A 48 26.36 6.02 -10.05
CA SER A 48 27.29 7.07 -10.47
C SER A 48 28.08 6.63 -11.71
N PRO A 49 28.45 7.53 -12.62
CA PRO A 49 29.32 7.19 -13.76
C PRO A 49 30.67 6.64 -13.32
N THR A 50 31.19 5.66 -14.07
CA THR A 50 32.54 5.12 -13.89
C THR A 50 33.55 6.13 -14.41
N HIS A 51 34.44 6.59 -13.53
CA HIS A 51 35.50 7.51 -13.91
C HIS A 51 36.69 6.73 -14.49
N THR A 52 36.98 6.95 -15.76
CA THR A 52 38.16 6.42 -16.44
C THR A 52 39.12 7.57 -16.79
N ASN A 53 40.32 7.27 -17.31
CA ASN A 53 41.21 8.30 -17.84
C ASN A 53 40.65 9.00 -19.10
N ALA A 54 39.53 8.50 -19.63
CA ALA A 54 38.79 9.07 -20.77
C ALA A 54 37.49 9.74 -20.28
N THR A 55 36.51 9.90 -21.17
CA THR A 55 35.16 10.40 -20.81
C THR A 55 34.51 9.47 -19.77
N PRO A 56 33.80 10.02 -18.76
CA PRO A 56 33.02 9.21 -17.82
C PRO A 56 32.05 8.26 -18.54
N GLU A 57 31.98 7.02 -18.07
CA GLU A 57 31.09 5.99 -18.61
C GLU A 57 29.82 5.88 -17.76
N GLU A 58 28.66 6.11 -18.37
CA GLU A 58 27.37 5.98 -17.70
C GLU A 58 27.04 4.52 -17.40
N ASN A 59 26.65 4.23 -16.16
CA ASN A 59 26.26 2.90 -15.73
C ASN A 59 24.73 2.72 -15.85
N PRO A 60 24.24 1.59 -16.38
CA PRO A 60 22.79 1.34 -16.43
C PRO A 60 22.20 1.24 -15.00
N PRO A 61 20.94 1.61 -14.80
CA PRO A 61 20.31 1.47 -13.48
C PRO A 61 20.18 -0.01 -13.08
N ILE A 62 20.27 -0.28 -11.77
CA ILE A 62 20.08 -1.62 -11.21
C ILE A 62 18.63 -1.76 -10.74
N VAL A 63 17.91 -2.73 -11.30
CA VAL A 63 16.54 -3.07 -10.87
C VAL A 63 16.58 -4.03 -9.69
N ILE A 64 15.90 -3.72 -8.60
CA ILE A 64 15.80 -4.57 -7.41
C ILE A 64 14.36 -4.70 -6.92
N TYR A 65 14.10 -5.78 -6.18
CA TYR A 65 12.81 -6.04 -5.55
C TYR A 65 12.46 -4.97 -4.52
N ASP A 66 11.20 -4.54 -4.48
CA ASP A 66 10.76 -3.43 -3.63
C ASP A 66 9.46 -3.73 -2.87
N THR A 67 9.60 -4.02 -1.58
CA THR A 67 8.50 -4.33 -0.65
C THR A 67 7.84 -3.10 -0.03
N SER A 68 8.30 -1.89 -0.36
CA SER A 68 7.74 -0.64 0.17
C SER A 68 6.26 -0.41 -0.21
N GLY A 69 5.72 -1.15 -1.19
CA GLY A 69 4.37 -0.92 -1.67
C GLY A 69 4.20 0.46 -2.32
N PRO A 70 3.00 1.07 -2.25
CA PRO A 70 2.75 2.40 -2.82
C PRO A 70 3.34 3.54 -1.99
N TYR A 71 3.91 3.27 -0.81
CA TYR A 71 4.37 4.32 0.09
C TYR A 71 5.54 5.13 -0.50
N THR A 72 6.41 4.52 -1.30
CA THR A 72 7.52 5.23 -1.98
C THR A 72 7.20 5.57 -3.44
N ASP A 73 5.95 5.40 -3.87
CA ASP A 73 5.49 5.84 -5.20
C ASP A 73 5.00 7.30 -5.09
N PRO A 74 5.71 8.27 -5.70
CA PRO A 74 5.32 9.68 -5.62
C PRO A 74 3.97 9.98 -6.31
N SER A 75 3.48 9.07 -7.15
CA SER A 75 2.17 9.19 -7.79
C SER A 75 1.02 8.60 -6.96
N ALA A 76 1.32 7.87 -5.88
CA ALA A 76 0.32 7.26 -5.03
C ALA A 76 -0.28 8.27 -4.03
N HIS A 77 -1.60 8.27 -3.92
CA HIS A 77 -2.30 8.98 -2.86
C HIS A 77 -2.57 8.02 -1.70
N ILE A 78 -2.00 8.30 -0.53
CA ILE A 78 -2.15 7.46 0.67
C ILE A 78 -3.04 8.17 1.68
N ASP A 79 -4.19 7.56 1.95
CA ASP A 79 -5.09 7.92 3.04
C ASP A 79 -5.23 6.71 3.99
N LEU A 80 -4.73 6.86 5.22
CA LEU A 80 -4.75 5.80 6.22
C LEU A 80 -6.17 5.43 6.68
N LEU A 81 -7.13 6.36 6.58
CA LEU A 81 -8.52 6.11 6.94
C LEU A 81 -9.21 5.25 5.87
N GLN A 82 -8.84 5.43 4.61
CA GLN A 82 -9.33 4.66 3.46
C GLN A 82 -8.61 3.32 3.28
N GLY A 83 -7.36 3.25 3.71
CA GLY A 83 -6.49 2.11 3.47
C GLY A 83 -6.01 2.01 2.02
N LEU A 84 -5.30 0.92 1.70
CA LEU A 84 -4.73 0.73 0.37
C LEU A 84 -5.76 0.26 -0.67
N PRO A 85 -5.57 0.60 -1.96
CA PRO A 85 -6.39 0.08 -3.05
C PRO A 85 -6.45 -1.45 -3.06
N ALA A 86 -7.63 -1.98 -3.34
CA ALA A 86 -7.89 -3.42 -3.39
C ALA A 86 -7.39 -4.06 -4.71
N LEU A 87 -6.10 -3.92 -5.04
CA LEU A 87 -5.55 -4.29 -6.36
C LEU A 87 -5.90 -5.72 -6.82
N ARG A 88 -6.09 -6.64 -5.87
CA ARG A 88 -6.35 -8.06 -6.13
C ARG A 88 -7.83 -8.45 -6.07
N GLU A 89 -8.73 -7.51 -5.77
CA GLU A 89 -10.15 -7.80 -5.56
C GLU A 89 -10.77 -8.44 -6.81
N HIS A 90 -10.54 -7.86 -7.98
CA HIS A 90 -11.05 -8.40 -9.23
C HIS A 90 -10.52 -9.83 -9.50
N TRP A 91 -9.23 -10.08 -9.24
CA TRP A 91 -8.63 -11.42 -9.44
C TRP A 91 -9.25 -12.46 -8.52
N ILE A 92 -9.58 -12.08 -7.28
CA ILE A 92 -10.24 -12.96 -6.31
C ILE A 92 -11.67 -13.25 -6.77
N LEU A 93 -12.41 -12.23 -7.24
CA LEU A 93 -13.77 -12.38 -7.75
C LEU A 93 -13.84 -13.27 -8.99
N GLU A 94 -12.92 -13.09 -9.94
CA GLU A 94 -12.84 -13.86 -11.19
C GLU A 94 -12.73 -15.36 -10.98
N ARG A 95 -12.05 -15.81 -9.91
CA ARG A 95 -11.90 -17.25 -9.61
C ARG A 95 -13.21 -17.91 -9.19
N ASN A 96 -14.20 -17.12 -8.77
CA ASN A 96 -15.51 -17.60 -8.31
C ASN A 96 -15.41 -18.74 -7.29
N ASP A 97 -14.38 -18.69 -6.45
CA ASP A 97 -14.02 -19.73 -5.47
C ASP A 97 -14.24 -19.26 -4.02
N THR A 98 -14.93 -18.13 -3.84
CA THR A 98 -15.24 -17.56 -2.52
C THR A 98 -16.57 -16.82 -2.50
N GLU A 99 -17.28 -16.91 -1.38
CA GLU A 99 -18.47 -16.11 -1.07
C GLU A 99 -18.14 -14.93 -0.15
N GLN A 100 -18.91 -13.84 -0.26
CA GLN A 100 -18.80 -12.70 0.65
C GLN A 100 -19.74 -12.89 1.84
N LEU A 101 -19.19 -12.80 3.05
CA LEU A 101 -19.95 -12.94 4.30
C LEU A 101 -20.64 -11.61 4.68
N ALA A 102 -21.67 -11.66 5.52
CA ALA A 102 -22.30 -10.46 6.04
C ALA A 102 -21.37 -9.65 6.97
N GLY A 103 -20.40 -10.33 7.62
CA GLY A 103 -19.45 -9.75 8.57
C GLY A 103 -18.55 -10.83 9.19
N PRO A 104 -17.81 -10.51 10.27
CA PRO A 104 -16.98 -11.46 10.99
C PRO A 104 -17.77 -12.65 11.57
N THR A 105 -17.26 -13.87 11.41
CA THR A 105 -17.93 -15.12 11.86
C THR A 105 -17.28 -15.80 13.05
N SER A 106 -16.11 -15.35 13.51
CA SER A 106 -15.54 -15.84 14.77
C SER A 106 -16.23 -15.19 15.97
N GLU A 107 -16.29 -15.89 17.10
CA GLU A 107 -16.81 -15.34 18.36
C GLU A 107 -16.08 -14.06 18.75
N PHE A 108 -14.74 -14.09 18.71
CA PHE A 108 -13.91 -12.92 18.97
C PHE A 108 -14.22 -11.76 18.01
N GLY A 109 -14.35 -12.02 16.71
CA GLY A 109 -14.64 -11.00 15.70
C GLY A 109 -16.00 -10.33 15.94
N ARG A 110 -17.04 -11.13 16.24
CA ARG A 110 -18.38 -10.60 16.59
C ARG A 110 -18.34 -9.76 17.87
N ALA A 111 -17.68 -10.24 18.91
CA ALA A 111 -17.58 -9.51 20.19
C ALA A 111 -16.89 -8.15 20.00
N ARG A 112 -15.77 -8.08 19.27
CA ARG A 112 -15.05 -6.83 19.01
C ARG A 112 -15.82 -5.89 18.08
N HIS A 113 -16.56 -6.42 17.12
CA HIS A 113 -17.41 -5.63 16.24
C HIS A 113 -18.62 -5.02 16.96
N GLY A 114 -19.17 -5.71 17.97
CA GLY A 114 -20.31 -5.22 18.77
C GLY A 114 -19.94 -4.26 19.90
N ASP A 115 -18.69 -4.25 20.35
CA ASP A 115 -18.26 -3.48 21.54
C ASP A 115 -18.29 -1.95 21.31
N PRO A 116 -19.18 -1.17 21.96
CA PRO A 116 -19.23 0.27 21.79
C PRO A 116 -17.93 0.98 22.19
N LYS A 117 -17.16 0.42 23.14
CA LYS A 117 -15.89 1.00 23.60
C LYS A 117 -14.84 1.00 22.48
N LEU A 118 -14.93 0.07 21.54
CA LEU A 118 -14.00 -0.05 20.41
C LEU A 118 -14.45 0.72 19.17
N ALA A 119 -15.63 1.35 19.18
CA ALA A 119 -16.18 2.01 18.00
C ALA A 119 -15.24 3.08 17.41
N HIS A 120 -14.57 3.85 18.27
CA HIS A 120 -13.63 4.91 17.88
C HIS A 120 -12.29 4.39 17.30
N LEU A 121 -12.01 3.08 17.41
CA LEU A 121 -10.81 2.44 16.85
C LEU A 121 -11.10 1.74 15.52
N ARG A 122 -12.36 1.68 15.08
CA ARG A 122 -12.73 1.00 13.83
C ARG A 122 -12.50 1.94 12.65
N PHE A 123 -11.87 1.41 11.61
CA PHE A 123 -11.87 2.06 10.31
C PHE A 123 -13.29 2.14 9.76
N GLU A 124 -13.61 3.22 9.05
CA GLU A 124 -14.95 3.43 8.46
C GLU A 124 -15.19 2.52 7.24
N HIS A 125 -14.12 2.12 6.54
CA HIS A 125 -14.18 1.38 5.28
C HIS A 125 -13.95 -0.13 5.46
N LEU A 126 -14.74 -0.78 6.33
CA LEU A 126 -14.62 -2.22 6.57
C LEU A 126 -15.12 -3.03 5.36
N ARG A 127 -14.18 -3.64 4.64
CA ARG A 127 -14.51 -4.64 3.62
C ARG A 127 -15.05 -5.89 4.29
N LYS A 128 -16.18 -6.40 3.80
CA LYS A 128 -16.77 -7.63 4.32
C LYS A 128 -15.85 -8.83 4.03
N PRO A 129 -15.65 -9.75 4.99
CA PRO A 129 -14.80 -10.92 4.78
C PRO A 129 -15.32 -11.82 3.66
N ARG A 130 -14.41 -12.59 3.05
CA ARG A 130 -14.76 -13.68 2.13
C ARG A 130 -14.30 -15.02 2.69
N ARG A 131 -14.97 -16.10 2.29
CA ARG A 131 -14.66 -17.50 2.66
C ARG A 131 -14.73 -18.39 1.42
N ALA A 132 -13.86 -19.40 1.35
CA ALA A 132 -13.94 -20.46 0.34
C ALA A 132 -15.21 -21.32 0.50
#